data_AF-A0AB37W4R3-F1
#
_entry.id   AF-A0AB37W4R3-F1
#
_cell.length_a   1.000
_cell.length_b   1.000
_cell.length_c   1.000
_cell.angle_alpha   90.00
_cell.angle_beta   90.00
_cell.angle_gamma   90.00
#
_symmetry.space_group_name_H-M   'P 1'
#
loop_
_entity.id
_entity.type
_entity.pdbx_description
1 polymer ?
#
loop_
_entity_poly.entity_id
_entity_poly.type
_entity_poly.pdbx_seq_one_letter_code
_entity_poly.pdbx_strand_id
1 'polypeptide(L)'
;MNAQQRYEEEIEAAKATQRELQHTEKLLKQKEKEDNRLKRERKKEERGRLKAVKAAEAAERKAQKQRDKEARDAEKAVQLPQRGKRKASQVGAPSKKQKRGGAAARGRRVVHGRSPSPQPTYNSRGRKIAPRKKLG
;
A
#
# COMPACT_ATOMS: atom_id res chain seq x y z
N MET A 1 -60.82 44.53 -3.65
CA MET A 1 -60.11 43.31 -3.25
C MET A 1 -59.98 43.31 -1.74
N ASN A 2 -60.43 42.24 -1.08
CA ASN A 2 -60.34 42.12 0.38
C ASN A 2 -58.91 41.74 0.80
N ALA A 3 -58.47 42.22 1.97
CA ALA A 3 -57.13 41.94 2.50
C ALA A 3 -56.84 40.43 2.65
N GLN A 4 -57.86 39.63 2.92
CA GLN A 4 -57.76 38.17 3.01
C GLN A 4 -57.43 37.52 1.65
N GLN A 5 -58.02 38.01 0.55
CA GLN A 5 -57.78 37.48 -0.79
C GLN A 5 -56.33 37.73 -1.22
N ARG A 6 -55.79 38.92 -0.93
CA ARG A 6 -54.38 39.25 -1.22
C ARG A 6 -53.41 38.36 -0.45
N TYR A 7 -53.70 38.09 0.83
CA TYR A 7 -52.87 37.21 1.65
C TYR A 7 -52.87 35.75 1.14
N GLU A 8 -54.03 35.26 0.69
CA GLU A 8 -54.13 33.93 0.07
C GLU A 8 -53.37 33.84 -1.26
N GLU A 9 -53.49 34.86 -2.12
CA GLU A 9 -52.75 34.97 -3.38
C GLU A 9 -51.23 35.01 -3.14
N GLU A 10 -50.76 35.74 -2.12
CA GLU A 10 -49.33 35.79 -1.74
C GLU A 10 -48.82 34.42 -1.26
N ILE A 11 -49.61 33.70 -0.46
CA ILE A 11 -49.26 32.35 -0.01
C ILE A 11 -49.21 31.38 -1.20
N GLU A 12 -50.15 31.48 -2.13
CA GLU A 12 -50.19 30.61 -3.30
C GLU A 12 -49.03 30.89 -4.24
N ALA A 13 -48.69 32.15 -4.48
CA ALA A 13 -47.50 32.56 -5.22
C ALA A 13 -46.20 32.07 -4.55
N ALA A 14 -46.09 32.17 -3.22
CA ALA A 14 -44.95 31.65 -2.47
C ALA A 14 -44.83 30.12 -2.58
N LYS A 15 -45.95 29.38 -2.57
CA LYS A 15 -45.96 27.93 -2.78
C LYS A 15 -45.59 27.56 -4.21
N ALA A 16 -46.05 28.32 -5.21
CA ALA A 16 -45.71 28.09 -6.62
C ALA A 16 -44.20 28.26 -6.84
N THR A 17 -43.62 29.37 -6.38
CA THR A 17 -42.18 29.62 -6.45
C THR A 17 -41.36 28.55 -5.72
N GLN A 18 -41.81 28.12 -4.53
CA GLN A 18 -41.14 27.03 -3.80
C GLN A 18 -41.15 25.71 -4.58
N ARG A 19 -42.27 25.38 -5.25
CA ARG A 19 -42.38 24.18 -6.09
C ARG A 19 -41.45 24.25 -7.30
N GLU A 20 -41.33 25.41 -7.93
CA GLU A 20 -40.41 25.64 -9.05
C GLU A 20 -38.94 25.49 -8.62
N LEU A 21 -38.57 26.07 -7.47
CA LEU A 21 -37.24 25.91 -6.90
C LEU A 21 -36.92 24.44 -6.61
N GLN A 22 -37.84 23.71 -5.97
CA GLN A 22 -37.65 22.28 -5.72
C GLN A 22 -37.52 21.46 -7.01
N HIS A 23 -38.28 21.82 -8.05
CA HIS A 23 -38.20 21.15 -9.35
C HIS A 23 -36.86 21.38 -10.02
N THR A 24 -36.38 22.64 -10.06
CA THR A 24 -35.08 22.99 -10.63
C THR A 24 -33.93 22.33 -9.86
N GLU A 25 -33.97 22.32 -8.53
CA GLU A 25 -32.99 21.61 -7.69
C GLU A 25 -32.96 20.10 -7.97
N LYS A 26 -34.13 19.46 -8.12
CA LYS A 26 -34.22 18.04 -8.48
C LYS A 26 -33.57 17.76 -9.83
N LEU A 27 -33.83 18.60 -10.84
CA LEU A 27 -33.24 18.48 -12.16
C LEU A 27 -31.73 18.66 -12.14
N LEU A 28 -31.22 19.66 -11.42
CA LEU A 28 -29.78 19.89 -11.26
C LEU A 28 -29.11 18.68 -10.60
N LYS A 29 -29.69 18.16 -9.52
CA LYS A 29 -29.18 16.97 -8.82
C LYS A 29 -29.20 15.72 -9.69
N GLN A 30 -30.16 15.58 -10.59
CA GLN A 30 -30.19 14.48 -11.57
C GLN A 30 -29.03 14.61 -12.56
N LYS A 31 -28.83 15.80 -13.16
CA LYS A 31 -27.71 16.07 -14.06
C LYS A 31 -26.35 15.80 -13.40
N GLU A 32 -26.16 16.28 -12.17
CA GLU A 32 -24.92 16.03 -11.41
C GLU A 32 -24.68 14.54 -11.15
N LYS A 33 -25.73 13.76 -10.90
CA LYS A 33 -25.61 12.31 -10.71
C LYS A 33 -25.17 11.62 -12.00
N GLU A 34 -25.73 12.00 -13.14
CA GLU A 34 -25.37 11.47 -14.45
C GLU A 34 -23.92 11.81 -14.81
N ASP A 35 -23.52 13.07 -14.64
CA ASP A 35 -22.14 13.51 -14.86
C ASP A 35 -21.15 12.75 -13.97
N ASN A 36 -21.49 12.58 -12.70
CA ASN A 36 -20.66 11.82 -11.77
C ASN A 36 -20.58 10.34 -12.13
N ARG A 37 -21.65 9.76 -12.67
CA ARG A 37 -21.65 8.38 -13.17
C ARG A 37 -20.70 8.25 -14.36
N LEU A 38 -20.80 9.15 -15.35
CA LEU A 38 -19.90 9.17 -16.50
C LEU A 38 -18.43 9.33 -16.10
N LYS A 39 -18.14 10.26 -15.18
CA LYS A 39 -16.78 10.44 -14.62
C LYS A 39 -16.27 9.17 -13.94
N ARG A 40 -17.11 8.47 -13.18
CA ARG A 40 -16.75 7.21 -12.52
C ARG A 40 -16.47 6.09 -13.52
N GLU A 41 -17.28 5.98 -14.56
CA GLU A 41 -17.10 4.97 -15.62
C GLU A 41 -15.78 5.20 -16.37
N ARG A 42 -15.51 6.45 -16.80
CA ARG A 42 -14.23 6.82 -17.43
C ARG A 42 -13.02 6.49 -16.54
N LYS A 43 -13.08 6.86 -15.25
CA LYS A 43 -12.01 6.56 -14.29
C LYS A 43 -11.83 5.06 -14.07
N LYS A 44 -12.92 4.27 -14.09
CA LYS A 44 -12.85 2.82 -13.96
C LYS A 44 -12.18 2.20 -15.18
N GLU A 45 -12.51 2.68 -16.37
CA GLU A 45 -11.91 2.23 -17.62
C GLU A 45 -10.41 2.54 -17.67
N GLU A 46 -10.02 3.78 -17.38
CA GLU A 46 -8.61 4.19 -17.32
C GLU A 46 -7.82 3.34 -16.31
N ARG A 47 -8.38 3.15 -15.11
CA ARG A 47 -7.77 2.28 -14.09
C ARG A 47 -7.67 0.83 -14.58
N GLY A 48 -8.65 0.34 -15.33
CA GLY A 48 -8.64 -0.98 -15.96
C GLY A 48 -7.49 -1.11 -16.96
N ARG A 49 -7.35 -0.14 -17.86
CA ARG A 49 -6.26 -0.07 -18.85
C ARG A 49 -4.89 -0.06 -18.18
N LEU A 50 -4.68 0.82 -17.19
CA LEU A 50 -3.42 0.89 -16.45
C LEU A 50 -3.09 -0.41 -15.70
N LYS A 51 -4.10 -1.08 -15.14
CA LYS A 51 -3.91 -2.39 -14.49
C LYS A 51 -3.52 -3.46 -15.50
N ALA A 52 -4.16 -3.49 -16.67
CA ALA A 52 -3.84 -4.45 -17.72
C ALA A 52 -2.40 -4.29 -18.21
N VAL A 53 -1.96 -3.06 -18.47
CA VAL A 53 -0.57 -2.75 -18.86
C VAL A 53 0.42 -3.21 -17.79
N LYS A 54 0.18 -2.86 -16.52
CA LYS A 54 1.05 -3.28 -15.40
C LYS A 54 1.07 -4.80 -15.20
N ALA A 55 -0.06 -5.48 -15.44
CA ALA A 55 -0.14 -6.92 -15.35
C ALA A 55 0.68 -7.60 -16.46
N ALA A 56 0.61 -7.08 -17.70
CA ALA A 56 1.42 -7.54 -18.81
C ALA A 56 2.92 -7.36 -18.53
N GLU A 57 3.35 -6.16 -18.14
CA GLU A 57 4.75 -5.87 -17.78
C GLU A 57 5.25 -6.79 -16.64
N ALA A 58 4.42 -7.02 -15.62
CA ALA A 58 4.76 -7.91 -14.53
C ALA A 58 4.87 -9.38 -14.97
N ALA A 59 4.05 -9.82 -15.93
CA ALA A 59 4.11 -11.16 -16.48
C ALA A 59 5.41 -11.37 -17.28
N GLU A 60 5.76 -10.42 -18.16
CA GLU A 60 7.01 -10.45 -18.91
C GLU A 60 8.23 -10.48 -17.99
N ARG A 61 8.24 -9.61 -16.96
CA ARG A 61 9.32 -9.58 -15.97
C ARG A 61 9.44 -10.89 -15.19
N LYS A 62 8.33 -11.56 -14.89
CA LYS A 62 8.35 -12.87 -14.23
C LYS A 62 8.91 -13.94 -15.15
N ALA A 63 8.51 -13.94 -16.42
CA ALA A 63 9.02 -14.89 -17.41
C ALA A 63 10.54 -14.74 -17.60
N GLN A 64 11.04 -13.50 -17.71
CA GLN A 64 12.47 -13.24 -17.79
C GLN A 64 13.22 -13.73 -16.54
N LYS A 65 12.70 -13.43 -15.34
CA LYS A 65 13.31 -13.90 -14.07
C LYS A 65 13.34 -15.43 -13.98
N GLN A 66 12.35 -16.12 -14.52
CA GLN A 66 12.35 -17.59 -14.55
C GLN A 66 13.45 -18.11 -15.47
N ARG A 67 13.56 -17.57 -16.69
CA ARG A 67 14.65 -17.92 -17.62
C ARG A 67 16.03 -17.66 -17.03
N ASP A 68 16.23 -16.51 -16.40
CA ASP A 68 17.49 -16.17 -15.74
C ASP A 68 17.83 -17.13 -14.60
N LYS A 69 16.81 -17.56 -13.85
CA LYS A 69 16.97 -18.52 -12.75
C LYS A 69 17.37 -19.88 -13.31
N GLU A 70 16.67 -20.37 -14.33
CA GLU A 70 16.95 -21.65 -14.99
C GLU A 70 18.37 -21.67 -15.58
N ALA A 71 18.80 -20.60 -16.24
CA ALA A 71 20.17 -20.47 -16.75
C ALA A 71 21.22 -20.55 -15.63
N ARG A 72 21.04 -19.81 -14.53
CA ARG A 72 21.95 -19.85 -13.37
C ARG A 72 21.96 -21.22 -12.69
N ASP A 73 20.81 -21.86 -12.58
CA ASP A 73 20.70 -23.18 -11.95
C ASP A 73 21.36 -24.24 -12.84
N ALA A 74 21.26 -24.14 -14.17
CA ALA A 74 21.97 -24.98 -15.13
C ALA A 74 23.50 -24.78 -15.04
N GLU A 75 24.00 -23.54 -15.00
CA GLU A 75 25.43 -23.25 -14.81
C GLU A 75 25.97 -23.86 -13.50
N LYS A 76 25.23 -23.71 -12.39
CA LYS A 76 25.60 -24.32 -11.10
C LYS A 76 25.58 -25.84 -11.15
N ALA A 77 24.60 -26.42 -11.83
CA ALA A 77 24.50 -27.87 -11.99
C ALA A 77 25.70 -28.43 -12.78
N VAL A 78 26.20 -27.71 -13.79
CA VAL A 78 27.43 -28.06 -14.51
C VAL A 78 28.70 -27.89 -13.66
N GLN A 79 28.76 -26.90 -12.76
CA GLN A 79 29.90 -26.71 -11.86
C GLN A 79 29.97 -27.72 -10.69
N LEU A 80 28.84 -28.19 -10.19
CA LEU A 80 28.77 -29.12 -9.05
C LEU A 80 29.45 -30.50 -9.24
N PRO A 81 29.43 -31.18 -10.40
CA PRO A 81 30.09 -32.48 -10.57
C PRO A 81 31.61 -32.44 -10.36
N GLN A 82 32.24 -31.27 -10.48
CA GLN A 82 33.68 -31.13 -10.23
C GLN A 82 34.04 -30.98 -8.74
N ARG A 83 33.12 -30.52 -7.88
CA ARG A 83 33.40 -30.35 -6.44
C ARG A 83 33.43 -31.66 -5.64
N GLY A 84 32.72 -32.70 -6.11
CA GLY A 84 32.67 -34.00 -5.44
C GLY A 84 33.96 -34.84 -5.54
N LYS A 85 34.89 -34.47 -6.43
CA LYS A 85 36.19 -35.16 -6.58
C LYS A 85 37.35 -34.49 -5.85
N ARG A 86 37.12 -33.40 -5.10
CA ARG A 86 38.15 -32.87 -4.22
C ARG A 86 38.39 -33.94 -3.14
N LYS A 87 39.51 -34.65 -3.23
CA LYS A 87 40.04 -35.50 -2.15
C LYS A 87 39.87 -34.68 -0.88
N ALA A 88 39.19 -35.22 0.12
CA ALA A 88 39.17 -34.66 1.45
C ALA A 88 40.65 -34.45 1.82
N SER A 89 41.13 -33.20 1.73
CA SER A 89 42.48 -32.86 2.10
C SER A 89 42.60 -33.30 3.54
N GLN A 90 43.52 -34.24 3.77
CA GLN A 90 43.79 -34.93 5.02
C GLN A 90 43.39 -34.09 6.21
N VAL A 91 42.56 -34.68 7.08
CA VAL A 91 42.29 -34.16 8.42
C VAL A 91 43.65 -33.89 9.06
N GLY A 92 44.06 -32.62 9.09
CA GLY A 92 45.24 -32.20 9.83
C GLY A 92 45.04 -32.61 11.28
N ALA A 93 46.06 -33.22 11.88
CA ALA A 93 46.02 -33.72 13.25
C ALA A 93 45.41 -32.68 14.22
N PRO A 94 44.64 -33.12 15.24
CA PRO A 94 43.99 -32.19 16.18
C PRO A 94 45.05 -31.31 16.85
N SER A 95 45.02 -30.01 16.59
CA SER A 95 45.95 -29.06 17.20
C SER A 95 45.62 -28.90 18.69
N LYS A 96 46.66 -28.95 19.54
CA LYS A 96 46.55 -28.76 20.99
C LYS A 96 45.82 -27.44 21.29
N LYS A 97 44.73 -27.49 22.06
CA LYS A 97 44.07 -26.30 22.61
C LYS A 97 45.03 -25.55 23.53
N GLN A 98 45.53 -24.41 23.08
CA GLN A 98 46.29 -23.50 23.93
C GLN A 98 45.32 -22.77 24.87
N LYS A 99 45.39 -23.03 26.17
CA LYS A 99 44.65 -22.28 27.20
C LYS A 99 45.26 -20.88 27.32
N ARG A 100 44.75 -19.91 26.56
CA ARG A 100 44.99 -18.49 26.87
C ARG A 100 43.94 -18.04 27.87
N GLY A 101 44.25 -18.21 29.15
CA GLY A 101 43.65 -17.38 30.20
C GLY A 101 44.28 -15.99 30.18
N GLY A 102 43.50 -14.97 30.56
CA GLY A 102 44.03 -13.66 30.93
C GLY A 102 43.68 -12.52 29.97
N ALA A 103 42.62 -11.79 30.34
CA ALA A 103 42.38 -10.37 30.12
C ALA A 103 42.52 -9.78 28.69
N ALA A 104 41.38 -9.46 28.09
CA ALA A 104 41.26 -8.29 27.24
C ALA A 104 40.02 -7.47 27.66
N ALA A 105 40.35 -6.31 28.21
CA ALA A 105 39.57 -5.10 28.49
C ALA A 105 38.05 -5.12 28.33
N ARG A 106 37.41 -4.65 29.40
CA ARG A 106 36.04 -4.16 29.50
C ARG A 106 35.70 -3.19 28.36
N GLY A 107 35.08 -3.69 27.31
CA GLY A 107 34.25 -2.88 26.42
C GLY A 107 32.83 -2.87 26.95
N ARG A 108 32.52 -2.07 27.99
CA ARG A 108 31.11 -1.76 28.30
C ARG A 108 30.56 -1.03 27.08
N ARG A 109 29.82 -1.72 26.20
CA ARG A 109 28.81 -1.03 25.39
C ARG A 109 27.87 -0.42 26.41
N VAL A 110 27.95 0.90 26.56
CA VAL A 110 26.85 1.66 27.13
C VAL A 110 25.69 1.41 26.18
N VAL A 111 24.83 0.46 26.52
CA VAL A 111 23.51 0.34 25.92
C VAL A 111 22.86 1.66 26.27
N HIS A 112 22.88 2.61 25.34
CA HIS A 112 22.02 3.77 25.44
C HIS A 112 20.63 3.15 25.45
N GLY A 113 19.95 3.22 26.59
CA GLY A 113 18.60 2.70 26.72
C GLY A 113 17.82 3.24 25.53
N ARG A 114 17.22 2.35 24.73
CA ARG A 114 16.34 2.80 23.65
C ARG A 114 15.34 3.74 24.28
N SER A 115 15.20 4.94 23.73
CA SER A 115 14.16 5.87 24.18
C SER A 115 12.82 5.13 24.17
N PRO A 116 11.97 5.36 25.18
CA PRO A 116 10.69 4.68 25.26
C PRO A 116 9.93 4.90 23.95
N SER A 117 9.44 3.81 23.35
CA SER A 117 8.59 3.90 22.17
C SER A 117 7.38 4.77 22.51
N PRO A 118 6.92 5.64 21.59
CA PRO A 118 5.69 6.38 21.81
C PRO A 118 4.52 5.41 22.04
N GLN A 119 3.59 5.83 22.89
CA GLN A 119 2.38 5.07 23.20
C GLN A 119 1.55 4.84 21.93
N PRO A 120 0.93 3.66 21.77
CA PRO A 120 0.07 3.38 20.63
C PRO A 120 -1.18 4.26 20.68
N THR A 121 -1.55 4.85 19.54
CA THR A 121 -2.83 5.54 19.39
C THR A 121 -3.90 4.57 18.91
N TYR A 122 -5.11 4.71 19.42
CA TYR A 122 -6.27 3.88 19.08
C TYR A 122 -7.37 4.73 18.45
N ASN A 123 -8.14 4.15 17.54
CA ASN A 123 -9.36 4.80 17.04
C ASN A 123 -10.55 4.58 18.00
N SER A 124 -11.70 5.20 17.71
CA SER A 124 -12.94 5.05 18.49
C SER A 124 -13.49 3.61 18.59
N ARG A 125 -12.95 2.69 17.77
CA ARG A 125 -13.29 1.26 17.76
C ARG A 125 -12.21 0.39 18.40
N GLY A 126 -11.27 1.00 19.15
CA GLY A 126 -10.20 0.29 19.86
C GLY A 126 -9.11 -0.32 18.97
N ARG A 127 -9.02 0.05 17.69
CA ARG A 127 -7.99 -0.47 16.78
C ARG A 127 -6.74 0.40 16.80
N LYS A 128 -5.57 -0.25 16.92
CA LYS A 128 -4.26 0.41 16.91
C LYS A 128 -3.99 1.08 15.57
N ILE A 129 -3.69 2.38 15.61
CA ILE A 129 -3.36 3.20 14.44
C ILE A 129 -1.85 3.09 14.19
N ALA A 130 -1.46 2.75 12.96
CA ALA A 130 -0.05 2.70 12.59
C ALA A 130 0.53 4.12 12.50
N PRO A 131 1.74 4.38 13.03
CA PRO A 131 2.38 5.68 12.89
C PRO A 131 2.63 5.97 11.40
N ARG A 132 2.19 7.15 10.95
CA ARG A 132 2.42 7.59 9.56
C ARG A 132 3.91 7.87 9.38
N LYS A 133 4.54 7.26 8.37
CA LYS A 133 5.92 7.61 7.98
C LYS A 133 5.92 9.08 7.53
N LYS A 134 6.72 9.92 8.16
CA LYS A 134 7.03 11.24 7.62
C LYS A 134 7.81 11.02 6.32
N LEU A 135 7.27 11.48 5.21
CA LEU A 135 8.03 11.61 3.97
C LEU A 135 9.00 12.78 4.22
N GLY A 136 10.29 12.46 4.30
CA GLY A 136 11.38 13.43 4.33
C GLY A 136 11.87 13.70 2.93
#